data_AF-A0A821R6S5-F1
#
_entry.id   AF-A0A821R6S5-F1
#
_cell.length_a   1.000
_cell.length_b   1.000
_cell.length_c   1.000
_cell.angle_alpha   90.00
_cell.angle_beta   90.00
_cell.angle_gamma   90.00
#
_symmetry.space_group_name_H-M   'P 1'
#
loop_
_entity.id
_entity.type
_entity.pdbx_description
1 polymer ?
#
loop_
_entity_poly.entity_id
_entity_poly.type
_entity_poly.pdbx_seq_one_letter_code
_entity_poly.pdbx_strand_id
1 'polypeptide(L)'
;STGDCVVAINTRHIALRNDAWRADALHVRREYAKTRYDIPLFKLHEIDPTKVLHLCVLSCIPTDNTRRFDMARLYTFPDDAVPVHLLKNVCDQIRGSRIIPKRLDDLTSNDIEKFPQMFKWPKELVLDDLDRDKFVRVVPPEEIPQRKVMLGQRAGRQNYWFHVATSRHEEVKIH
;
A
#
# COMPACT_ATOMS: atom_id res chain seq x y z
N SER A 1 -20.28 -15.41 -26.40
CA SER A 1 -18.83 -15.31 -26.24
C SER A 1 -18.33 -16.50 -25.43
N THR A 2 -17.38 -17.25 -25.97
CA THR A 2 -16.60 -18.25 -25.23
C THR A 2 -15.56 -17.46 -24.43
N GLY A 3 -15.63 -17.50 -23.11
CA GLY A 3 -14.70 -16.76 -22.25
C GLY A 3 -14.49 -17.53 -20.96
N ASP A 4 -13.26 -17.54 -20.49
CA ASP A 4 -12.84 -18.39 -19.39
C ASP A 4 -13.14 -17.77 -18.02
N CYS A 5 -13.17 -18.62 -17.00
CA CYS A 5 -13.27 -18.18 -15.60
C CYS A 5 -11.87 -17.86 -15.07
N VAL A 6 -11.73 -16.70 -14.44
CA VAL A 6 -10.45 -16.24 -13.88
C VAL A 6 -10.59 -16.08 -12.38
N VAL A 7 -9.66 -16.66 -11.63
CA VAL A 7 -9.57 -16.52 -10.19
C VAL A 7 -8.32 -15.70 -9.87
N ALA A 8 -8.51 -14.54 -9.24
CA ALA A 8 -7.44 -13.68 -8.75
C ALA A 8 -7.41 -13.72 -7.21
N ILE A 9 -6.27 -14.08 -6.66
CA ILE A 9 -6.01 -14.17 -5.21
C ILE A 9 -5.04 -13.08 -4.77
N ASN A 10 -4.90 -12.87 -3.47
CA ASN A 10 -3.99 -11.87 -2.89
C ASN A 10 -4.22 -10.45 -3.43
N THR A 11 -5.46 -10.10 -3.74
CA THR A 11 -5.75 -8.76 -4.27
C THR A 11 -5.46 -7.66 -3.25
N ARG A 12 -5.38 -7.96 -1.95
CA ARG A 12 -4.96 -7.02 -0.90
C ARG A 12 -3.53 -6.51 -1.10
N HIS A 13 -2.65 -7.35 -1.65
CA HIS A 13 -1.21 -7.08 -1.77
C HIS A 13 -0.79 -6.57 -3.15
N ILE A 14 -1.72 -6.01 -3.92
CA ILE A 14 -1.42 -5.42 -5.22
C ILE A 14 -0.55 -4.17 -5.09
N ALA A 15 0.26 -3.91 -6.11
CA ALA A 15 1.08 -2.72 -6.21
C ALA A 15 0.69 -1.93 -7.47
N LEU A 16 0.39 -0.65 -7.29
CA LEU A 16 0.21 0.29 -8.39
C LEU A 16 1.55 0.96 -8.74
N ARG A 17 1.61 1.55 -9.94
CA ARG A 17 2.79 2.26 -10.40
C ARG A 17 2.87 3.66 -9.77
N ASN A 18 4.04 4.02 -9.27
CA ASN A 18 4.32 5.35 -8.69
C ASN A 18 3.33 5.70 -7.55
N ASP A 19 2.90 6.96 -7.52
CA ASP A 19 1.95 7.50 -6.53
C ASP A 19 0.47 7.33 -6.93
N ALA A 20 0.15 6.40 -7.84
CA ALA A 20 -1.23 6.16 -8.30
C ALA A 20 -2.21 5.93 -7.14
N TRP A 21 -1.76 5.32 -6.03
CA TRP A 21 -2.56 5.16 -4.81
C TRP A 21 -3.14 6.47 -4.25
N ARG A 22 -2.41 7.58 -4.39
CA ARG A 22 -2.80 8.91 -3.90
C ARG A 22 -3.33 9.80 -5.02
N ALA A 23 -2.80 9.64 -6.23
CA ALA A 23 -3.16 10.47 -7.37
C ALA A 23 -4.54 10.09 -7.96
N ASP A 24 -4.86 8.80 -7.97
CA ASP A 24 -6.09 8.31 -8.60
C ASP A 24 -7.23 8.13 -7.57
N ALA A 25 -8.46 8.29 -8.06
CA ALA A 25 -9.67 8.18 -7.26
C ALA A 25 -10.82 7.53 -8.04
N LEU A 26 -11.70 6.84 -7.32
CA LEU A 26 -13.00 6.44 -7.82
C LEU A 26 -13.97 7.63 -7.74
N HIS A 27 -14.43 8.08 -8.89
CA HIS A 27 -15.42 9.14 -9.01
C HIS A 27 -16.83 8.58 -8.97
N VAL A 28 -17.57 8.86 -7.89
CA VAL A 28 -18.97 8.45 -7.75
C VAL A 28 -19.87 9.66 -7.92
N ARG A 29 -20.77 9.58 -8.90
CA ARG A 29 -21.84 10.56 -9.11
C ARG A 29 -23.17 9.91 -8.72
N ARG A 30 -23.86 10.45 -7.73
CA ARG A 30 -25.27 10.09 -7.47
C ARG A 30 -26.20 11.04 -8.24
N GLU A 31 -27.43 10.62 -8.42
CA GLU A 31 -28.46 11.33 -9.19
C GLU A 31 -28.88 12.66 -8.54
N TYR A 32 -28.72 12.80 -7.21
CA TYR A 32 -29.09 14.00 -6.47
C TYR A 32 -28.02 15.09 -6.49
N ALA A 33 -28.48 16.35 -6.50
CA ALA A 33 -27.62 17.52 -6.47
C ALA A 33 -26.62 17.47 -5.30
N LYS A 34 -25.38 17.94 -5.53
CA LYS A 34 -24.27 17.99 -4.55
C LYS A 34 -23.80 16.63 -4.01
N THR A 35 -24.16 15.52 -4.64
CA THR A 35 -23.81 14.17 -4.16
C THR A 35 -22.77 13.51 -5.08
N ARG A 36 -21.69 14.24 -5.36
CA ARG A 36 -20.48 13.71 -6.01
C ARG A 36 -19.41 13.53 -4.95
N TYR A 37 -18.83 12.34 -4.88
CA TYR A 37 -17.72 12.04 -4.00
C TYR A 37 -16.60 11.37 -4.78
N ASP A 38 -15.38 11.80 -4.50
CA ASP A 38 -14.18 11.20 -5.05
C ASP A 38 -13.49 10.44 -3.91
N ILE A 39 -13.35 9.12 -4.07
CA ILE A 39 -12.74 8.25 -3.06
C ILE A 39 -11.34 7.90 -3.56
N PRO A 40 -10.26 8.33 -2.89
CA PRO A 40 -8.92 8.00 -3.33
C PRO A 40 -8.68 6.49 -3.26
N LEU A 41 -7.87 5.95 -4.18
CA LEU A 41 -7.70 4.50 -4.32
C LEU A 41 -7.22 3.82 -3.04
N PHE A 42 -6.31 4.43 -2.29
CA PHE A 42 -5.83 3.83 -1.02
C PHE A 42 -6.99 3.60 -0.03
N LYS A 43 -7.90 4.57 0.09
CA LYS A 43 -9.06 4.49 0.99
C LYS A 43 -10.10 3.50 0.46
N LEU A 44 -10.29 3.45 -0.86
CA LEU A 44 -11.14 2.44 -1.48
C LEU A 44 -10.64 1.03 -1.18
N HIS A 45 -9.33 0.82 -1.26
CA HIS A 45 -8.67 -0.46 -1.03
C HIS A 45 -8.69 -0.90 0.43
N GLU A 46 -8.62 0.05 1.37
CA GLU A 46 -8.84 -0.22 2.80
C GLU A 46 -10.25 -0.72 3.08
N ILE A 47 -11.26 -0.17 2.38
CA ILE A 47 -12.67 -0.56 2.52
C ILE A 47 -12.94 -1.90 1.83
N ASP A 48 -12.48 -2.05 0.59
CA ASP A 48 -12.65 -3.25 -0.22
C ASP A 48 -11.35 -3.53 -1.03
N PRO A 49 -10.53 -4.50 -0.56
CA PRO A 49 -9.26 -4.85 -1.19
C PRO A 49 -9.39 -5.54 -2.56
N THR A 50 -10.61 -5.85 -3.01
CA THR A 50 -10.86 -6.45 -4.34
C THR A 50 -11.26 -5.40 -5.38
N LYS A 51 -11.75 -4.25 -4.92
CA LYS A 51 -12.44 -3.28 -5.78
C LYS A 51 -11.53 -2.64 -6.81
N VAL A 52 -10.31 -2.33 -6.43
CA VAL A 52 -9.33 -1.69 -7.33
C VAL A 52 -9.07 -2.59 -8.54
N LEU A 53 -8.76 -3.88 -8.30
CA LEU A 53 -8.53 -4.84 -9.38
C LEU A 53 -9.78 -5.04 -10.24
N HIS A 54 -10.96 -5.13 -9.61
CA HIS A 54 -12.23 -5.24 -10.32
C HIS A 54 -12.48 -4.04 -11.26
N LEU A 55 -12.20 -2.81 -10.81
CA LEU A 55 -12.33 -1.60 -11.62
C LEU A 55 -11.31 -1.56 -12.76
N CYS A 56 -10.07 -1.97 -12.50
CA CYS A 56 -9.04 -2.09 -13.55
C CYS A 56 -9.48 -3.06 -14.64
N VAL A 57 -9.93 -4.27 -14.29
CA VAL A 57 -10.41 -5.25 -15.27
C VAL A 57 -11.64 -4.71 -16.01
N LEU A 58 -12.59 -4.12 -15.29
CA LEU A 58 -13.79 -3.53 -15.88
C LEU A 58 -13.46 -2.46 -16.93
N SER A 59 -12.41 -1.67 -16.70
CA SER A 59 -11.94 -0.62 -17.63
C SER A 59 -11.30 -1.18 -18.91
N CYS A 60 -10.78 -2.41 -18.86
CA CYS A 60 -10.17 -3.09 -20.00
C CYS A 60 -11.18 -3.83 -20.89
N ILE A 61 -12.40 -4.09 -20.38
CA ILE A 61 -13.46 -4.80 -21.13
C ILE A 61 -14.29 -3.79 -21.94
N PRO A 62 -14.70 -4.12 -23.18
CA PRO A 62 -15.57 -3.27 -23.99
C PRO A 62 -16.91 -2.95 -23.29
N THR A 63 -17.47 -1.78 -23.60
CA THR A 63 -18.73 -1.30 -23.00
C THR A 63 -19.95 -1.90 -23.73
N ASP A 64 -20.00 -3.23 -23.78
CA ASP A 64 -21.08 -3.99 -24.40
C ASP A 64 -21.96 -4.66 -23.34
N ASN A 65 -23.14 -5.14 -23.76
CA ASN A 65 -24.07 -5.88 -22.88
C ASN A 65 -23.48 -7.21 -22.36
N THR A 66 -22.42 -7.71 -22.98
CA THR A 66 -21.70 -8.92 -22.52
C THR A 66 -20.85 -8.65 -21.28
N ARG A 67 -20.45 -7.39 -21.04
CA ARG A 67 -19.54 -7.00 -19.95
C ARG A 67 -19.98 -7.51 -18.58
N ARG A 68 -21.29 -7.48 -18.30
CA ARG A 68 -21.84 -8.00 -17.02
C ARG A 68 -21.59 -9.50 -16.85
N PHE A 69 -21.68 -10.25 -17.94
CA PHE A 69 -21.48 -11.70 -17.95
C PHE A 69 -20.00 -12.04 -17.91
N ASP A 70 -19.17 -11.26 -18.61
CA ASP A 70 -17.71 -11.42 -18.58
C ASP A 70 -17.16 -11.13 -17.17
N MET A 71 -17.64 -10.06 -16.51
CA MET A 71 -17.25 -9.75 -15.12
C MET A 71 -17.78 -10.76 -14.10
N ALA A 72 -18.89 -11.45 -14.38
CA ALA A 72 -19.38 -12.52 -13.50
C ALA A 72 -18.47 -13.77 -13.50
N ARG A 73 -17.56 -13.88 -14.47
CA ARG A 73 -16.56 -14.96 -14.57
C ARG A 73 -15.24 -14.62 -13.86
N LEU A 74 -15.11 -13.40 -13.31
CA LEU A 74 -13.97 -12.97 -12.52
C LEU A 74 -14.26 -13.17 -11.03
N TYR A 75 -13.49 -14.06 -10.40
CA TYR A 75 -13.52 -14.27 -8.95
C TYR A 75 -12.30 -13.60 -8.32
N THR A 76 -12.52 -12.68 -7.40
CA THR A 76 -11.45 -11.96 -6.68
C THR A 76 -11.48 -12.29 -5.20
N PHE A 77 -10.33 -12.67 -4.66
CA PHE A 77 -10.14 -12.97 -3.24
C PHE A 77 -9.04 -12.06 -2.67
N PRO A 78 -9.26 -11.43 -1.51
CA PRO A 78 -8.30 -10.50 -0.91
C PRO A 78 -6.99 -11.20 -0.53
N ASP A 79 -7.09 -12.43 -0.07
CA ASP A 79 -6.03 -13.25 0.50
C ASP A 79 -6.05 -14.63 -0.21
N ASP A 80 -5.30 -15.62 0.29
CA ASP A 80 -5.17 -16.96 -0.31
C ASP A 80 -6.36 -17.91 -0.08
N ALA A 81 -7.36 -17.48 0.68
CA ALA A 81 -8.50 -18.31 1.07
C ALA A 81 -9.52 -18.46 -0.08
N VAL A 82 -9.28 -19.42 -0.99
CA VAL A 82 -10.20 -19.75 -2.08
C VAL A 82 -11.08 -20.95 -1.72
N PRO A 83 -12.40 -20.91 -1.99
CA PRO A 83 -13.28 -22.06 -1.82
C PRO A 83 -12.81 -23.30 -2.59
N VAL A 84 -12.84 -24.46 -1.92
CA VAL A 84 -12.34 -25.73 -2.47
C VAL A 84 -12.98 -26.10 -3.80
N HIS A 85 -14.27 -25.81 -3.99
CA HIS A 85 -14.98 -26.13 -5.23
C HIS A 85 -14.47 -25.34 -6.44
N LEU A 86 -13.95 -24.12 -6.25
CA LEU A 86 -13.31 -23.34 -7.32
C LEU A 86 -11.92 -23.91 -7.63
N LEU A 87 -11.14 -24.20 -6.59
CA LEU A 87 -9.78 -24.76 -6.74
C LEU A 87 -9.76 -26.09 -7.50
N LYS A 88 -10.77 -26.94 -7.32
CA LYS A 88 -10.91 -28.21 -8.06
C LYS A 88 -11.04 -28.03 -9.58
N ASN A 89 -11.49 -26.86 -10.03
CA ASN A 89 -11.75 -26.55 -11.43
C ASN A 89 -10.67 -25.66 -12.06
N VAL A 90 -9.61 -25.31 -11.32
CA VAL A 90 -8.51 -24.51 -11.85
C VAL A 90 -7.65 -25.39 -12.75
N CYS A 91 -7.57 -25.05 -14.03
CA CYS A 91 -6.80 -25.81 -15.01
C CYS A 91 -5.34 -25.35 -15.15
N ASP A 92 -5.07 -24.05 -14.98
CA ASP A 92 -3.76 -23.46 -15.21
C ASP A 92 -3.52 -22.22 -14.33
N GLN A 93 -2.25 -21.85 -14.14
CA GLN A 93 -1.82 -20.67 -13.40
C GLN A 93 -1.13 -19.67 -14.33
N ILE A 94 -1.74 -18.50 -14.50
CA ILE A 94 -1.17 -17.41 -15.29
C ILE A 94 0.07 -16.86 -14.59
N ARG A 95 1.20 -16.82 -15.30
CA ARG A 95 2.43 -16.22 -14.78
C ARG A 95 2.24 -14.72 -14.58
N GLY A 96 2.69 -14.20 -13.45
CA GLY A 96 2.69 -12.77 -13.19
C GLY A 96 3.46 -12.01 -14.28
N SER A 97 2.89 -10.90 -14.76
CA SER A 97 3.51 -10.08 -15.82
C SER A 97 4.81 -9.40 -15.37
N ARG A 98 5.02 -9.28 -14.05
CA ARG A 98 6.16 -8.58 -13.45
C ARG A 98 6.98 -9.50 -12.57
N ILE A 99 8.30 -9.46 -12.74
CA ILE A 99 9.25 -10.07 -11.81
C ILE A 99 9.30 -9.20 -10.56
N ILE A 100 9.04 -9.81 -9.40
CA ILE A 100 9.12 -9.12 -8.12
C ILE A 100 10.60 -8.87 -7.81
N PRO A 101 11.04 -7.61 -7.63
CA PRO A 101 12.43 -7.34 -7.27
C PRO A 101 12.72 -7.87 -5.86
N LYS A 102 13.90 -8.43 -5.68
CA LYS A 102 14.39 -8.84 -4.35
C LYS A 102 14.78 -7.61 -3.54
N ARG A 103 14.47 -7.61 -2.25
CA ARG A 103 14.98 -6.58 -1.34
C ARG A 103 16.44 -6.87 -1.00
N LEU A 104 17.14 -5.89 -0.44
CA LEU A 104 18.53 -6.06 -0.01
C LEU A 104 18.65 -7.17 1.05
N ASP A 105 17.65 -7.28 1.92
CA ASP A 105 17.58 -8.28 2.99
C ASP A 105 17.39 -9.71 2.46
N ASP A 106 16.84 -9.86 1.24
CA ASP A 106 16.58 -11.16 0.61
C ASP A 106 17.79 -11.67 -0.20
N LEU A 107 18.86 -10.87 -0.33
CA LEU A 107 20.05 -11.23 -1.09
C LEU A 107 20.97 -12.12 -0.27
N THR A 108 21.51 -13.17 -0.91
CA THR A 108 22.49 -14.03 -0.26
C THR A 108 23.85 -13.34 -0.18
N SER A 109 24.66 -13.65 0.84
CA SER A 109 26.01 -13.07 1.00
C SER A 109 26.87 -13.28 -0.25
N ASN A 110 26.71 -14.42 -0.93
CA ASN A 110 27.40 -14.72 -2.19
C ASN A 110 27.00 -13.77 -3.33
N ASP A 111 25.71 -13.41 -3.44
CA ASP A 111 25.25 -12.46 -4.47
C ASP A 111 25.78 -11.04 -4.20
N ILE A 112 25.92 -10.68 -2.92
CA ILE A 112 26.50 -9.40 -2.49
C ILE A 112 28.00 -9.35 -2.81
N GLU A 113 28.76 -10.40 -2.47
CA GLU A 113 30.21 -10.48 -2.70
C GLU A 113 30.58 -10.50 -4.19
N LYS A 114 29.71 -11.09 -5.04
CA LYS A 114 29.87 -11.06 -6.50
C LYS A 114 29.70 -9.66 -7.08
N PHE A 115 28.99 -8.76 -6.40
CA PHE A 115 28.76 -7.42 -6.89
C PHE A 115 30.01 -6.54 -6.64
N PRO A 116 30.64 -5.98 -7.68
CA PRO A 116 31.88 -5.23 -7.51
C PRO A 116 31.63 -3.92 -6.76
N GLN A 117 32.56 -3.57 -5.86
CA GLN A 117 32.53 -2.28 -5.19
C GLN A 117 32.88 -1.15 -6.18
N MET A 118 31.96 -0.21 -6.39
CA MET A 118 32.12 0.84 -7.41
C MET A 118 33.01 2.02 -6.98
N PHE A 119 33.09 2.30 -5.68
CA PHE A 119 33.87 3.42 -5.13
C PHE A 119 34.55 3.00 -3.81
N LYS A 120 35.70 3.60 -3.52
CA LYS A 120 36.35 3.51 -2.21
C LYS A 120 36.13 4.84 -1.48
N TRP A 121 35.43 4.81 -0.37
CA TRP A 121 35.24 6.01 0.44
C TRP A 121 36.52 6.39 1.19
N PRO A 122 36.84 7.68 1.35
CA PRO A 122 37.86 8.15 2.28
C PRO A 122 37.52 7.67 3.70
N LYS A 123 38.52 7.17 4.44
CA LYS A 123 38.31 6.60 5.79
C LYS A 123 37.68 7.59 6.78
N GLU A 124 37.90 8.89 6.57
CA GLU A 124 37.32 9.97 7.38
C GLU A 124 35.79 10.09 7.27
N LEU A 125 35.20 9.54 6.20
CA LEU A 125 33.76 9.61 5.92
C LEU A 125 33.04 8.27 6.13
N VAL A 126 33.79 7.21 6.47
CA VAL A 126 33.20 5.91 6.80
C VAL A 126 32.70 5.99 8.23
N LEU A 127 31.38 6.06 8.38
CA LEU A 127 30.73 5.85 9.66
C LEU A 127 30.87 4.37 10.00
N ASP A 128 31.86 4.02 10.83
CA ASP A 128 31.93 2.69 11.41
C ASP A 128 30.69 2.46 12.28
N ASP A 129 30.15 1.24 12.31
CA ASP A 129 28.92 0.91 13.03
C ASP A 129 28.95 1.26 14.53
N LEU A 130 30.15 1.47 15.09
CA LEU A 130 30.39 1.93 16.47
C LEU A 130 30.13 3.43 16.69
N ASP A 131 29.97 4.23 15.62
CA ASP A 131 29.67 5.67 15.67
C ASP A 131 28.17 5.97 15.47
N ARG A 132 27.33 4.95 15.22
CA ARG A 132 25.89 5.13 15.03
C ARG A 132 25.22 5.76 16.27
N ASP A 133 25.75 5.47 17.46
CA ASP A 133 25.32 6.05 18.74
C ASP A 133 25.75 7.51 18.92
N LYS A 134 26.73 8.01 18.16
CA LYS A 134 27.18 9.41 18.25
C LYS A 134 26.28 10.39 17.49
N PHE A 135 25.46 9.89 16.55
CA PHE A 135 24.58 10.73 15.72
C PHE A 135 23.10 10.67 16.12
N VAL A 136 22.71 9.76 17.02
CA VAL A 136 21.41 9.85 17.70
C VAL A 136 21.55 10.90 18.80
N ARG A 137 21.25 12.17 18.46
CA ARG A 137 20.92 13.14 19.51
C ARG A 137 19.68 12.63 20.23
N VAL A 138 19.84 12.02 21.40
CA VAL A 138 18.77 11.87 22.36
C VAL A 138 18.37 13.28 22.76
N VAL A 139 17.32 13.82 22.14
CA VAL A 139 16.77 15.13 22.49
C VAL A 139 16.13 14.97 23.87
N PRO A 140 16.60 15.68 24.91
CA PRO A 140 15.95 15.64 26.21
C PRO A 140 14.46 15.99 26.04
N PRO A 141 13.54 15.36 26.77
CA PRO A 141 12.10 15.63 26.63
C PRO A 141 11.73 17.11 26.82
N GLU A 142 12.59 17.89 27.46
CA GLU A 142 12.50 19.34 27.66
C GLU A 142 12.70 20.16 26.37
N GLU A 143 13.50 19.66 25.41
CA GLU A 143 13.82 20.34 24.15
C GLU A 143 12.82 20.01 23.01
N ILE A 144 11.90 19.08 23.24
CA ILE A 144 10.88 18.72 22.24
C ILE A 144 9.87 19.89 22.15
N PRO A 145 9.79 20.60 21.01
CA PRO A 145 8.88 21.73 20.90
C PRO A 145 7.43 21.25 21.03
N GLN A 146 6.80 21.59 22.14
CA GLN A 146 5.38 21.31 22.37
C GLN A 146 4.54 22.18 21.43
N ARG A 147 4.25 21.67 20.22
CA ARG A 147 3.30 22.33 19.33
C ARG A 147 1.89 22.17 19.89
N LYS A 148 1.28 23.27 20.35
CA LYS A 148 -0.18 23.34 20.55
C LYS A 148 -0.86 23.27 19.20
N VAL A 149 -1.50 22.15 18.90
CA VAL A 149 -2.33 22.00 17.70
C VAL A 149 -3.78 22.22 18.11
N MET A 150 -4.42 23.26 17.55
CA MET A 150 -5.84 23.53 17.78
C MET A 150 -6.68 22.67 16.82
N LEU A 151 -7.37 21.66 17.34
CA LEU A 151 -8.25 20.80 16.54
C LEU A 151 -9.65 21.42 16.41
N GLY A 152 -9.75 22.53 15.68
CA GLY A 152 -10.99 23.09 15.16
C GLY A 152 -11.97 23.68 16.19
N GLN A 153 -12.56 24.83 15.86
CA GLN A 153 -13.70 25.38 16.60
C GLN A 153 -14.98 24.71 16.14
N ARG A 154 -15.60 23.89 17.00
CA ARG A 154 -17.01 23.49 16.85
C ARG A 154 -17.82 24.29 17.86
N ALA A 155 -18.76 25.08 17.37
CA ALA A 155 -19.59 25.99 18.17
C ALA A 155 -20.21 25.27 19.39
N GLY A 156 -19.92 25.76 20.59
CA GLY A 156 -20.68 25.44 21.80
C GLY A 156 -20.08 24.44 22.79
N ARG A 157 -18.84 23.95 22.66
CA ARG A 157 -18.18 23.14 23.71
C ARG A 157 -16.72 23.57 23.95
N GLN A 158 -16.29 23.43 25.21
CA GLN A 158 -14.99 23.89 25.73
C GLN A 158 -13.80 23.52 24.82
N ASN A 159 -12.84 24.43 24.71
CA ASN A 159 -11.59 24.21 23.99
C ASN A 159 -10.76 23.15 24.72
N TYR A 160 -10.54 21.99 24.09
CA TYR A 160 -9.60 21.00 24.59
C TYR A 160 -8.22 21.27 23.99
N TRP A 161 -7.26 21.59 24.86
CA TRP A 161 -5.85 21.69 24.50
C TRP A 161 -5.17 20.36 24.82
N PHE A 162 -4.49 19.77 23.83
CA PHE A 162 -3.61 18.62 24.08
C PHE A 162 -2.18 18.97 23.69
N HIS A 163 -1.23 18.47 24.48
CA HIS A 163 0.18 18.50 24.14
C HIS A 163 0.48 17.23 23.32
N VAL A 164 0.86 17.39 22.05
CA VAL A 164 1.31 16.28 21.21
C VAL A 164 2.83 16.35 21.13
N ALA A 165 3.52 15.42 21.79
CA ALA A 165 4.94 15.21 21.58
C ALA A 165 5.12 14.28 20.38
N THR A 166 5.63 14.79 19.26
CA THR A 166 5.97 13.94 18.10
C THR A 166 7.42 13.49 18.20
N SER A 167 7.65 12.34 18.84
CA SER A 167 8.86 11.55 18.63
C SER A 167 8.69 10.76 17.33
N ARG A 168 9.37 11.17 16.25
CA ARG A 168 9.59 10.27 15.12
C ARG A 168 10.73 9.33 15.55
N HIS A 169 10.34 8.15 16.00
CA HIS A 169 11.11 6.94 16.33
C HIS A 169 10.85 6.47 17.75
N GLU A 170 9.84 5.61 17.91
CA GLU A 170 9.78 4.66 19.02
C GLU A 170 9.28 3.32 18.47
N GLU A 171 10.22 2.40 18.21
CA GLU A 171 9.92 0.98 18.30
C GLU A 171 9.68 0.67 19.78
N VAL A 172 8.42 0.46 20.14
CA VAL A 172 8.04 -0.06 21.45
C VAL A 172 8.37 -1.56 21.46
N LYS A 173 9.51 -1.94 22.04
CA LYS A 173 9.74 -3.32 22.50
C LYS A 173 8.98 -3.53 23.80
N ILE A 174 7.97 -4.38 23.76
CA ILE A 174 7.20 -4.81 24.93
C ILE A 174 7.95 -6.00 25.55
N HIS A 175 8.33 -5.86 26.82
CA HIS A 175 8.72 -6.97 27.70
C HIS A 175 7.53 -7.37 28.56
#